data_AF-A0A1C7LPC9-F1
#
_entry.id   AF-A0A1C7LPC9-F1
#
_cell.length_a   1.000
_cell.length_b   1.000
_cell.length_c   1.000
_cell.angle_alpha   90.00
_cell.angle_beta   90.00
_cell.angle_gamma   90.00
#
_symmetry.space_group_name_H-M   'P 1'
#
loop_
_entity.id
_entity.type
_entity.pdbx_description
1 polymer ?
#
loop_
_entity_poly.entity_id
_entity_poly.type
_entity_poly.pdbx_seq_one_letter_code
_entity_poly.pdbx_strand_id
1 'polypeptide(L)'
;MSPEPRVLRFTREYTSTEIPSTVASLEEQDYPIPEYLTCSSLNRKRDYAAISAQPPLDLLPRGLIPHPRTWYPPTMHYGWRLDDEHTARAVAYYKEHGKVEERHGEVEEEHEEAKDENLDMNVDIWQAGFRLMIERELGLRFKGYTLQTASGVMVPSKGPSNDVLSLYNNYCLALAAPKFPDDTVERIQQVLGFKQDPKWFLDMIEIYWI
;
A
#
# COMPACT_ATOMS: atom_id res chain seq x y z
N MET A 1 25.17 -6.74 11.58
CA MET A 1 24.31 -5.65 11.10
C MET A 1 23.80 -6.07 9.74
N SER A 2 22.55 -6.55 9.65
CA SER A 2 21.94 -6.82 8.35
C SER A 2 21.72 -5.49 7.62
N PRO A 3 22.01 -5.39 6.32
CA PRO A 3 21.63 -4.23 5.54
C PRO A 3 20.10 -4.19 5.49
N GLU A 4 19.48 -3.14 6.03
CA GLU A 4 18.05 -2.91 5.79
C GLU A 4 17.80 -2.88 4.28
N PRO A 5 16.72 -3.52 3.79
CA PRO A 5 16.33 -3.42 2.40
C PRO A 5 16.02 -1.94 2.14
N ARG A 6 16.93 -1.26 1.44
CA ARG A 6 16.71 0.12 0.99
C ARG A 6 15.50 0.08 0.07
N VAL A 7 14.35 0.50 0.57
CA VAL A 7 13.24 0.92 -0.29
C VAL A 7 13.83 1.88 -1.29
N LEU A 8 13.74 1.52 -2.58
CA LEU A 8 14.19 2.38 -3.68
C LEU A 8 13.25 3.58 -3.70
N ARG A 9 13.59 4.60 -2.90
CA ARG A 9 12.89 5.87 -2.82
C ARG A 9 13.24 6.67 -4.07
N PHE A 10 12.40 6.53 -5.10
CA PHE A 10 12.51 7.34 -6.30
C PHE A 10 12.14 8.79 -5.94
N THR A 11 13.15 9.64 -5.80
CA THR A 11 12.93 11.09 -5.66
C THR A 11 13.23 11.77 -6.99
N ARG A 12 12.22 12.42 -7.56
CA ARG A 12 12.38 13.31 -8.70
C ARG A 12 11.32 14.41 -8.66
N GLU A 13 11.57 15.48 -9.40
CA GLU A 13 10.53 16.48 -9.64
C GLU A 13 9.45 15.86 -10.54
N TYR A 14 8.20 15.87 -10.08
CA TYR A 14 7.05 15.37 -10.83
C TYR A 14 6.48 16.50 -11.70
N THR A 15 6.20 16.19 -12.97
CA THR A 15 5.41 17.10 -13.81
C THR A 15 3.94 17.05 -13.40
N SER A 16 3.16 18.10 -13.70
CA SER A 16 1.73 18.13 -13.34
C SER A 16 0.93 16.97 -13.94
N THR A 17 1.34 16.48 -15.12
CA THR A 17 0.70 15.34 -15.81
C THR A 17 1.04 13.97 -15.21
N GLU A 18 2.03 13.91 -14.32
CA GLU A 18 2.47 12.69 -13.64
C GLU A 18 1.91 12.56 -12.22
N ILE A 19 1.11 13.54 -11.79
CA ILE A 19 0.49 13.58 -10.47
C ILE A 19 -0.97 13.12 -10.63
N PRO A 20 -1.36 12.00 -9.98
CA PRO A 20 -2.76 11.54 -10.00
C PRO A 20 -3.71 12.58 -9.37
N SER A 21 -4.99 12.49 -9.71
CA SER A 21 -6.12 13.25 -9.12
C SER A 21 -6.25 13.08 -7.60
N THR A 22 -5.62 12.05 -7.04
CA THR A 22 -5.63 11.69 -5.62
C THR A 22 -4.64 12.52 -4.77
N VAL A 23 -3.93 13.45 -5.40
CA VAL A 23 -2.97 14.35 -4.78
C VAL A 23 -3.52 15.78 -4.84
N ALA A 24 -3.40 16.52 -3.74
CA ALA A 24 -3.86 17.90 -3.67
C ALA A 24 -3.22 18.78 -4.76
N SER A 25 -4.03 19.62 -5.40
CA SER A 25 -3.58 20.54 -6.44
C SER A 25 -2.65 21.63 -5.88
N LEU A 26 -1.97 22.38 -6.76
CA LEU A 26 -1.15 23.54 -6.32
C LEU A 26 -2.02 24.71 -5.83
N GLU A 27 -3.25 24.80 -6.34
CA GLU A 27 -4.18 25.89 -6.04
C GLU A 27 -4.89 25.66 -4.70
N GLU A 28 -5.01 24.41 -4.26
CA GLU A 28 -5.44 24.01 -2.92
C GLU A 28 -4.31 24.21 -1.90
N GLN A 29 -3.87 25.46 -1.72
CA GLN A 29 -2.88 25.85 -0.72
C GLN A 29 -3.32 25.51 0.72
N ASP A 30 -4.61 25.22 0.91
CA ASP A 30 -5.26 24.94 2.19
C ASP A 30 -5.39 23.45 2.53
N TYR A 31 -4.62 22.55 1.90
CA TYR A 31 -4.56 21.14 2.32
C TYR A 31 -3.33 20.91 3.23
N PRO A 32 -3.37 21.32 4.52
CA PRO A 32 -2.22 21.24 5.41
C PRO A 32 -1.83 19.79 5.67
N ILE A 33 -0.54 19.58 5.89
CA ILE A 33 -0.06 18.30 6.43
C ILE A 33 -0.70 18.11 7.82
N PRO A 34 -1.37 16.99 8.09
CA PRO A 34 -1.91 16.71 9.41
C PRO A 34 -0.85 16.83 10.50
N GLU A 35 -1.22 17.33 11.68
CA GLU A 35 -0.28 17.69 12.76
C GLU A 35 0.70 16.55 13.12
N TYR A 36 0.20 15.31 13.18
CA TYR A 36 1.04 14.15 13.49
C TYR A 36 1.69 13.48 12.28
N LEU A 37 1.56 14.02 11.06
CA LEU A 37 2.34 13.61 9.88
C LEU A 37 3.51 14.54 9.58
N THR A 38 3.79 15.48 10.47
CA THR A 38 4.97 16.35 10.36
C THR A 38 6.23 15.64 10.83
N CYS A 39 7.39 16.10 10.36
CA CYS A 39 8.67 15.55 10.79
C CYS A 39 8.88 15.61 12.32
N SER A 40 8.41 16.70 12.96
CA SER A 40 8.55 16.86 14.40
C SER A 40 7.76 15.81 15.20
N SER A 41 6.61 15.37 14.70
CA SER A 41 5.72 14.44 15.40
C SER A 41 6.11 12.98 15.15
N LEU A 42 6.34 12.60 13.88
CA LEU A 42 6.63 11.19 13.51
C LEU A 42 7.95 10.66 14.09
N ASN A 43 8.90 11.55 14.36
CA ASN A 43 10.18 11.17 14.96
C ASN A 43 10.14 11.11 16.50
N ARG A 44 8.95 11.20 17.13
CA ARG A 44 8.78 11.19 18.59
C ARG A 44 7.91 10.03 19.07
N LYS A 45 8.49 9.16 19.90
CA LYS A 45 7.79 8.00 20.51
C LYS A 45 6.49 8.33 21.23
N ARG A 46 6.40 9.50 21.86
CA ARG A 46 5.22 9.93 22.62
C ARG A 46 3.99 10.16 21.73
N ASP A 47 4.19 10.42 20.43
CA ASP A 47 3.11 10.79 19.51
C ASP A 47 2.54 9.56 18.78
N TYR A 48 3.08 8.35 18.99
CA TYR A 48 2.69 7.12 18.26
C TYR A 48 1.20 6.81 18.35
N ALA A 49 0.58 6.97 19.52
CA ALA A 49 -0.84 6.71 19.68
C ALA A 49 -1.70 7.70 18.87
N ALA A 50 -1.26 8.96 18.75
CA ALA A 50 -1.95 9.96 17.95
C ALA A 50 -1.71 9.76 16.45
N ILE A 51 -0.48 9.37 16.07
CA ILE A 51 -0.12 8.97 14.70
C ILE A 51 -0.98 7.79 14.24
N SER A 52 -1.09 6.75 15.07
CA SER A 52 -1.86 5.55 14.75
C SER A 52 -3.37 5.75 14.85
N ALA A 53 -3.84 6.84 15.45
CA ALA A 53 -5.26 7.19 15.49
C ALA A 53 -5.68 8.09 14.32
N GLN A 54 -4.74 8.49 13.45
CA GLN A 54 -5.08 9.38 12.34
C GLN A 54 -6.04 8.72 11.34
N PRO A 55 -7.06 9.45 10.89
CA PRO A 55 -7.90 8.97 9.80
C PRO A 55 -7.09 8.93 8.50
N PRO A 56 -7.42 8.00 7.58
CA PRO A 56 -6.86 8.03 6.24
C PRO A 56 -7.29 9.30 5.50
N LEU A 57 -6.44 9.79 4.60
CA LEU A 57 -6.66 11.06 3.89
C LEU A 57 -7.35 10.81 2.55
N ASP A 58 -8.28 11.70 2.17
CA ASP A 58 -8.92 11.64 0.85
C ASP A 58 -7.94 12.03 -0.26
N LEU A 59 -7.21 13.13 -0.04
CA LEU A 59 -6.13 13.60 -0.91
C LEU A 59 -4.78 13.54 -0.20
N LEU A 60 -3.71 13.31 -0.96
CA LEU A 60 -2.34 13.40 -0.46
C LEU A 60 -1.89 14.88 -0.42
N PRO A 61 -1.55 15.44 0.76
CA PRO A 61 -0.91 16.75 0.83
C PRO A 61 0.39 16.77 0.03
N ARG A 62 0.64 17.84 -0.75
CA ARG A 62 1.85 17.93 -1.59
C ARG A 62 3.15 17.89 -0.78
N GLY A 63 3.12 18.33 0.47
CA GLY A 63 4.27 18.24 1.37
C GLY A 63 4.65 16.80 1.75
N LEU A 64 3.79 15.81 1.48
CA LEU A 64 4.07 14.38 1.62
C LEU A 64 4.50 13.73 0.28
N ILE A 65 4.69 14.51 -0.78
CA ILE A 65 5.30 14.03 -2.03
C ILE A 65 6.82 14.07 -1.86
N PRO A 66 7.53 12.96 -2.10
CA PRO A 66 8.99 12.93 -2.04
C PRO A 66 9.59 13.90 -3.07
N HIS A 67 10.50 14.76 -2.62
CA HIS A 67 11.19 15.72 -3.49
C HIS A 67 12.71 15.67 -3.22
N PRO A 68 13.56 15.68 -4.27
CA PRO A 68 14.99 15.36 -4.14
C PRO A 68 15.81 16.35 -3.31
N ARG A 69 15.29 17.57 -3.08
CA ARG A 69 15.99 18.63 -2.32
C ARG A 69 15.47 18.81 -0.88
N THR A 70 14.50 18.02 -0.47
CA THR A 70 13.85 18.13 0.85
C THR A 70 14.02 16.83 1.62
N TRP A 71 13.41 16.80 2.81
CA TRP A 71 13.33 15.64 3.69
C TRP A 71 12.50 14.55 3.00
N TYR A 72 12.76 13.30 3.32
CA TYR A 72 12.00 12.16 2.80
C TYR A 72 10.74 11.99 3.66
N PRO A 73 9.54 12.26 3.13
CA PRO A 73 8.30 12.08 3.90
C PRO A 73 8.09 10.60 4.24
N PRO A 74 7.23 10.29 5.23
CA PRO A 74 6.81 8.92 5.48
C PRO A 74 6.18 8.32 4.22
N THR A 75 6.22 6.99 4.12
CA THR A 75 5.53 6.28 3.04
C THR A 75 4.02 6.34 3.28
N MET A 76 3.29 6.73 2.24
CA MET A 76 1.83 6.78 2.23
C MET A 76 1.32 5.87 1.11
N HIS A 77 0.32 5.04 1.39
CA HIS A 77 -0.28 4.09 0.46
C HIS A 77 -1.67 4.53 0.04
N TYR A 78 -1.93 4.58 -1.26
CA TYR A 78 -3.27 4.82 -1.78
C TYR A 78 -3.95 3.50 -2.10
N GLY A 79 -5.10 3.22 -1.48
CA GLY A 79 -5.79 1.95 -1.66
C GLY A 79 -6.96 1.73 -0.72
N TRP A 80 -7.27 0.47 -0.44
CA TRP A 80 -8.37 0.10 0.45
C TRP A 80 -7.89 -0.65 1.67
N ARG A 81 -8.53 -0.40 2.81
CA ARG A 81 -8.34 -1.22 3.99
C ARG A 81 -8.91 -2.61 3.74
N LEU A 82 -8.17 -3.63 4.16
CA LEU A 82 -8.59 -5.01 4.11
C LEU A 82 -9.39 -5.40 5.35
N ASP A 83 -10.46 -6.15 5.15
CA ASP A 83 -11.16 -6.87 6.20
C ASP A 83 -11.02 -8.39 6.02
N ASP A 84 -11.58 -9.13 6.98
CA ASP A 84 -11.53 -10.60 7.00
C ASP A 84 -12.24 -11.21 5.78
N GLU A 85 -13.26 -10.54 5.23
CA GLU A 85 -13.98 -11.01 4.03
C GLU A 85 -13.10 -10.87 2.78
N HIS A 86 -12.46 -9.71 2.60
CA HIS A 86 -11.57 -9.49 1.45
C HIS A 86 -10.37 -10.44 1.47
N THR A 87 -9.74 -10.61 2.63
CA THR A 87 -8.58 -11.51 2.79
C THR A 87 -8.98 -12.96 2.58
N ALA A 88 -10.07 -13.44 3.17
CA ALA A 88 -10.58 -14.80 2.95
C ALA A 88 -10.92 -15.06 1.48
N ARG A 89 -11.52 -14.09 0.79
CA ARG A 89 -11.86 -14.20 -0.63
C ARG A 89 -10.60 -14.27 -1.51
N ALA A 90 -9.58 -13.46 -1.21
CA ALA A 90 -8.29 -13.52 -1.91
C ALA A 90 -7.60 -14.89 -1.72
N VAL A 91 -7.59 -15.43 -0.50
CA VAL A 91 -7.05 -16.77 -0.20
C VAL A 91 -7.80 -17.85 -0.97
N ALA A 92 -9.13 -17.81 -0.98
CA ALA A 92 -9.95 -18.77 -1.70
C ALA A 92 -9.66 -18.74 -3.20
N TYR A 93 -9.63 -17.54 -3.79
CA TYR A 93 -9.33 -17.35 -5.22
C TYR A 93 -7.92 -17.84 -5.58
N TYR A 94 -6.92 -17.54 -4.75
CA TYR A 94 -5.56 -18.05 -4.93
C TYR A 94 -5.50 -19.58 -4.85
N LYS A 95 -6.19 -20.21 -3.89
CA LYS A 95 -6.20 -21.67 -3.77
C LYS A 95 -6.87 -22.35 -4.97
N GLU A 96 -7.91 -21.75 -5.52
CA GLU A 96 -8.65 -22.27 -6.66
C GLU A 96 -7.89 -22.10 -7.99
N HIS A 97 -7.13 -21.00 -8.14
CA HIS A 97 -6.59 -20.59 -9.44
C HIS A 97 -5.07 -20.44 -9.51
N GLY A 98 -4.39 -20.36 -8.37
CA GLY A 98 -2.94 -20.15 -8.26
C GLY A 98 -2.09 -21.40 -8.52
N LYS A 99 -2.67 -22.61 -8.49
CA LYS A 99 -1.95 -23.88 -8.69
C LYS A 99 -1.70 -24.27 -10.15
N VAL A 100 -2.07 -23.45 -11.13
CA VAL A 100 -2.01 -23.83 -12.56
C VAL A 100 -0.63 -23.60 -13.20
N GLU A 101 0.35 -23.03 -12.49
CA GLU A 101 1.74 -22.90 -12.97
C GLU A 101 2.79 -23.59 -12.07
N GLU A 102 2.52 -24.81 -11.59
CA GLU A 102 3.64 -25.70 -11.24
C GLU A 102 4.32 -26.16 -12.53
N ARG A 103 5.32 -25.39 -12.97
CA ARG A 103 6.41 -25.96 -13.76
C ARG A 103 6.99 -27.11 -12.95
N HIS A 104 6.90 -28.31 -13.50
CA HIS A 104 7.70 -29.47 -13.11
C HIS A 104 9.11 -29.04 -12.72
N GLY A 105 9.43 -29.15 -11.45
CA GLY A 105 10.73 -28.85 -10.86
C GLY A 105 10.75 -29.38 -9.45
N GLU A 106 11.06 -30.66 -9.32
CA GLU A 106 11.37 -31.35 -8.07
C GLU A 106 12.33 -30.51 -7.21
N VAL A 107 11.98 -30.20 -5.97
CA VAL A 107 12.96 -29.95 -4.90
C VAL A 107 12.40 -30.51 -3.58
N GLU A 108 13.30 -31.21 -2.91
CA GLU A 108 13.16 -32.09 -1.76
C GLU A 108 12.70 -31.37 -0.48
N GLU A 109 11.99 -32.12 0.36
CA GLU A 109 11.62 -31.73 1.72
C GLU A 109 12.86 -31.70 2.63
N GLU A 110 13.24 -30.52 3.12
CA GLU A 110 14.01 -30.41 4.36
C GLU A 110 13.28 -29.51 5.37
N HIS A 111 13.06 -30.11 6.54
CA HIS A 111 12.48 -29.54 7.75
C HIS A 111 13.41 -28.50 8.37
N GLU A 112 12.97 -27.25 8.60
CA GLU A 112 13.50 -26.41 9.68
C GLU A 112 12.41 -25.54 10.35
N GLU A 113 12.47 -25.56 11.68
CA GLU A 113 11.95 -24.63 12.70
C GLU A 113 10.74 -23.71 12.38
N ALA A 114 9.58 -24.07 12.93
CA ALA A 114 8.40 -23.20 13.04
C ALA A 114 8.68 -21.96 13.93
N LYS A 115 9.33 -20.94 13.37
CA LYS A 115 9.13 -19.54 13.78
C LYS A 115 7.80 -19.06 13.20
N ASP A 116 7.39 -17.86 13.56
CA ASP A 116 6.10 -17.23 13.28
C ASP A 116 5.82 -16.95 11.77
N GLU A 117 6.15 -17.90 10.89
CA GLU A 117 6.10 -17.86 9.42
C GLU A 117 4.67 -17.89 8.87
N ASN A 118 3.67 -18.10 9.73
CA ASN A 118 2.28 -18.13 9.32
C ASN A 118 1.72 -16.73 8.97
N LEU A 119 2.28 -15.64 9.51
CA LEU A 119 1.78 -14.29 9.17
C LEU A 119 2.28 -13.80 7.81
N ASP A 120 3.58 -13.90 7.54
CA ASP A 120 4.18 -13.43 6.27
C ASP A 120 3.67 -14.23 5.07
N MET A 121 3.45 -15.56 5.24
CA MET A 121 2.90 -16.41 4.19
C MET A 121 1.49 -15.99 3.77
N ASN A 122 0.70 -15.40 4.69
CA ASN A 122 -0.66 -14.96 4.37
C ASN A 122 -0.69 -13.68 3.51
N VAL A 123 0.23 -12.74 3.76
CA VAL A 123 0.28 -11.46 3.03
C VAL A 123 0.60 -11.67 1.55
N ASP A 124 1.54 -12.56 1.23
CA ASP A 124 1.89 -12.91 -0.14
C ASP A 124 0.74 -13.64 -0.86
N ILE A 125 0.05 -14.54 -0.15
CA ILE A 125 -1.14 -15.24 -0.68
C ILE A 125 -2.27 -14.25 -0.99
N TRP A 126 -2.52 -13.28 -0.10
CA TRP A 126 -3.53 -12.24 -0.34
C TRP A 126 -3.19 -11.41 -1.57
N GLN A 127 -1.95 -10.92 -1.65
CA GLN A 127 -1.49 -10.12 -2.78
C GLN A 127 -1.60 -10.89 -4.10
N ALA A 128 -1.18 -12.16 -4.12
CA ALA A 128 -1.31 -13.04 -5.29
C ALA A 128 -2.78 -13.28 -5.66
N GLY A 129 -3.64 -13.54 -4.68
CA GLY A 129 -5.08 -13.72 -4.87
C GLY A 129 -5.74 -12.49 -5.52
N PHE A 130 -5.52 -11.29 -4.97
CA PHE A 130 -6.05 -10.05 -5.54
C PHE A 130 -5.53 -9.78 -6.96
N ARG A 131 -4.23 -10.04 -7.20
CA ARG A 131 -3.64 -9.91 -8.54
C ARG A 131 -4.32 -10.84 -9.55
N LEU A 132 -4.53 -12.11 -9.18
CA LEU A 132 -5.21 -13.07 -10.04
C LEU A 132 -6.66 -12.67 -10.33
N MET A 133 -7.40 -12.17 -9.33
CA MET A 133 -8.77 -11.68 -9.50
C MET A 133 -8.81 -10.56 -10.54
N ILE A 134 -7.97 -9.53 -10.35
CA ILE A 134 -7.95 -8.38 -11.26
C ILE A 134 -7.47 -8.78 -12.66
N GLU A 135 -6.44 -9.63 -12.76
CA GLU A 135 -5.93 -10.07 -14.05
C GLU A 135 -7.00 -10.82 -14.84
N ARG A 136 -7.75 -11.72 -14.20
CA ARG A 136 -8.77 -12.52 -14.89
C ARG A 136 -10.00 -11.71 -15.28
N GLU A 137 -10.48 -10.85 -14.39
CA GLU A 137 -11.71 -10.08 -14.63
C GLU A 137 -11.48 -8.84 -15.51
N LEU A 138 -10.31 -8.20 -15.40
CA LEU A 138 -10.02 -6.93 -16.08
C LEU A 138 -8.92 -7.02 -17.13
N GLY A 139 -8.17 -8.12 -17.21
CA GLY A 139 -7.02 -8.25 -18.11
C GLY A 139 -5.82 -7.39 -17.71
N LEU A 140 -5.82 -6.84 -16.49
CA LEU A 140 -4.80 -5.91 -16.02
C LEU A 140 -3.66 -6.66 -15.32
N ARG A 141 -2.42 -6.41 -15.78
CA ARG A 141 -1.21 -7.00 -15.20
C ARG A 141 -0.36 -5.93 -14.52
N PHE A 142 -0.10 -6.13 -13.23
CA PHE A 142 0.73 -5.25 -12.42
C PHE A 142 2.14 -5.81 -12.27
N LYS A 143 3.15 -4.93 -12.24
CA LYS A 143 4.56 -5.29 -12.09
C LYS A 143 5.20 -4.41 -11.03
N GLY A 144 6.13 -4.97 -10.26
CA GLY A 144 6.89 -4.23 -9.24
C GLY A 144 6.00 -3.72 -8.10
N TYR A 145 6.17 -2.44 -7.76
CA TYR A 145 5.60 -1.77 -6.59
C TYR A 145 4.14 -1.30 -6.73
N THR A 146 3.45 -1.69 -7.80
CA THR A 146 2.02 -1.39 -7.98
C THR A 146 1.18 -2.58 -7.55
N LEU A 147 0.05 -2.33 -6.89
CA LEU A 147 -0.85 -3.33 -6.30
C LEU A 147 -0.11 -4.26 -5.33
N GLN A 148 0.11 -3.77 -4.12
CA GLN A 148 0.79 -4.45 -3.03
C GLN A 148 -0.04 -4.43 -1.76
N THR A 149 0.13 -5.43 -0.91
CA THR A 149 -0.35 -5.39 0.47
C THR A 149 0.69 -4.66 1.32
N ALA A 150 0.23 -3.77 2.21
CA ALA A 150 1.08 -3.01 3.12
C ALA A 150 0.42 -2.90 4.49
N SER A 151 1.21 -2.85 5.56
CA SER A 151 0.66 -2.59 6.89
C SER A 151 0.31 -1.12 7.04
N GLY A 152 -0.98 -0.83 6.99
CA GLY A 152 -1.54 0.47 7.33
C GLY A 152 -1.66 0.69 8.84
N VAL A 153 -2.11 1.89 9.17
CA VAL A 153 -2.45 2.44 10.50
C VAL A 153 -2.73 1.40 11.60
N MET A 154 -1.99 1.46 12.72
CA MET A 154 -2.30 0.62 13.91
C MET A 154 -3.60 1.08 14.59
N VAL A 155 -4.69 0.35 14.39
CA VAL A 155 -5.86 0.49 15.27
C VAL A 155 -5.59 -0.24 16.60
N PRO A 156 -5.93 0.33 17.76
CA PRO A 156 -5.80 -0.37 19.03
C PRO A 156 -6.64 -1.67 19.06
N SER A 157 -5.92 -2.80 18.96
CA SER A 157 -6.17 -4.19 19.41
C SER A 157 -7.54 -4.87 19.27
N LYS A 158 -8.59 -4.23 18.74
CA LYS A 158 -9.93 -4.82 18.59
C LYS A 158 -10.62 -4.54 17.24
N GLY A 159 -9.89 -4.02 16.26
CA GLY A 159 -10.42 -3.74 14.92
C GLY A 159 -10.05 -4.80 13.87
N PRO A 160 -10.64 -4.73 12.66
CA PRO A 160 -10.18 -5.53 11.52
C PRO A 160 -8.69 -5.28 11.26
N SER A 161 -8.07 -6.17 10.48
CA SER A 161 -6.68 -6.04 10.05
C SER A 161 -6.31 -4.58 9.70
N ASN A 162 -5.08 -4.21 10.06
CA ASN A 162 -4.51 -2.91 9.73
C ASN A 162 -3.94 -2.88 8.30
N ASP A 163 -4.07 -3.97 7.55
CA ASP A 163 -3.50 -4.10 6.22
C ASP A 163 -4.31 -3.32 5.17
N VAL A 164 -3.58 -2.82 4.19
CA VAL A 164 -4.09 -2.03 3.07
C VAL A 164 -3.69 -2.73 1.78
N LEU A 165 -4.65 -2.92 0.88
CA LEU A 165 -4.36 -3.21 -0.51
C LEU A 165 -4.05 -1.90 -1.22
N SER A 166 -2.76 -1.60 -1.30
CA SER A 166 -2.20 -0.39 -1.90
C SER A 166 -2.11 -0.54 -3.42
N LEU A 167 -2.75 0.36 -4.17
CA LEU A 167 -2.56 0.48 -5.62
C LEU A 167 -1.18 1.03 -5.95
N TYR A 168 -0.74 2.05 -5.21
CA TYR A 168 0.54 2.71 -5.32
C TYR A 168 0.85 3.53 -4.06
N ASN A 169 2.08 4.03 -3.94
CA ASN A 169 2.51 4.89 -2.84
C ASN A 169 3.00 6.26 -3.34
N ASN A 170 3.23 7.19 -2.41
CA ASN A 170 3.73 8.54 -2.69
C ASN A 170 5.12 8.57 -3.36
N TYR A 171 5.89 7.48 -3.33
CA TYR A 171 7.19 7.36 -4.00
C TYR A 171 7.11 6.84 -5.44
N CYS A 172 5.94 6.38 -5.90
CA CYS A 172 5.77 5.83 -7.25
C CYS A 172 4.63 6.48 -8.05
N LEU A 173 4.25 7.73 -7.71
CA LEU A 173 3.15 8.47 -8.34
C LEU A 173 3.21 8.49 -9.87
N ALA A 174 4.39 8.74 -10.44
CA ALA A 174 4.53 8.79 -11.90
C ALA A 174 4.39 7.42 -12.60
N LEU A 175 4.66 6.33 -11.89
CA LEU A 175 4.41 4.98 -12.40
C LEU A 175 2.93 4.61 -12.27
N ALA A 176 2.24 5.23 -11.31
CA ALA A 176 0.85 4.99 -10.98
C ALA A 176 -0.12 5.76 -11.88
N ALA A 177 0.11 7.05 -12.11
CA ALA A 177 -0.77 7.93 -12.87
C ALA A 177 -1.25 7.34 -14.22
N PRO A 178 -0.38 6.77 -15.08
CA PRO A 178 -0.84 6.18 -16.35
C PRO A 178 -1.52 4.81 -16.18
N LYS A 179 -1.35 4.12 -15.05
CA LYS A 179 -1.85 2.75 -14.82
C LYS A 179 -3.13 2.69 -14.01
N PHE A 180 -3.42 3.74 -13.24
CA PHE A 180 -4.59 3.84 -12.37
C PHE A 180 -5.36 5.14 -12.65
N PRO A 181 -5.90 5.32 -13.88
CA PRO A 181 -6.93 6.32 -14.10
C PRO A 181 -8.19 5.99 -13.28
N ASP A 182 -9.01 6.99 -13.01
CA ASP A 182 -10.18 6.88 -12.11
C ASP A 182 -11.12 5.72 -12.50
N ASP A 183 -11.38 5.53 -13.80
CA ASP A 183 -12.21 4.44 -14.32
C ASP A 183 -11.62 3.04 -14.04
N THR A 184 -10.29 2.92 -14.07
CA THR A 184 -9.59 1.68 -13.72
C THR A 184 -9.67 1.40 -12.23
N VAL A 185 -9.55 2.44 -11.40
CA VAL A 185 -9.70 2.33 -9.94
C VAL A 185 -11.11 1.86 -9.58
N GLU A 186 -12.14 2.46 -10.18
CA GLU A 186 -13.55 2.06 -9.99
C GLU A 186 -13.80 0.62 -10.40
N ARG A 187 -13.26 0.17 -11.55
CA ARG A 187 -13.40 -1.22 -12.00
C ARG A 187 -12.72 -2.20 -11.05
N ILE A 188 -11.53 -1.87 -10.54
CA ILE A 188 -10.84 -2.69 -9.53
C ILE A 188 -11.66 -2.73 -8.24
N GLN A 189 -12.19 -1.60 -7.79
CA GLN A 189 -13.05 -1.50 -6.60
C GLN A 189 -14.26 -2.45 -6.71
N GLN A 190 -14.93 -2.43 -7.87
CA GLN A 190 -16.10 -3.28 -8.15
C GLN A 190 -15.74 -4.77 -8.17
N VAL A 191 -14.69 -5.16 -8.89
CA VAL A 191 -14.21 -6.56 -8.95
C VAL A 191 -13.84 -7.08 -7.57
N LEU A 192 -13.21 -6.22 -6.76
CA LEU A 192 -12.82 -6.57 -5.41
C LEU A 192 -13.94 -6.32 -4.38
N GLY A 193 -15.13 -5.89 -4.78
CA GLY A 193 -16.26 -5.69 -3.87
C GLY A 193 -15.95 -4.73 -2.70
N PHE A 194 -15.08 -3.75 -2.91
CA PHE A 194 -14.89 -2.68 -1.93
C PHE A 194 -16.07 -1.71 -2.01
N LYS A 195 -16.61 -1.33 -0.85
CA LYS A 195 -17.76 -0.41 -0.76
C LYS A 195 -17.36 1.05 -0.56
N GLN A 196 -16.13 1.28 -0.12
CA GLN A 196 -15.59 2.60 0.18
C GLN A 196 -14.59 2.99 -0.90
N ASP A 197 -14.47 4.29 -1.14
CA ASP A 197 -13.46 4.83 -2.04
C ASP A 197 -12.05 4.62 -1.46
N PRO A 198 -11.03 4.46 -2.32
CA PRO A 198 -9.66 4.32 -1.84
C PRO A 198 -9.19 5.63 -1.23
N LYS A 199 -8.37 5.51 -0.18
CA LYS A 199 -7.81 6.63 0.59
C LYS A 199 -6.31 6.46 0.76
N TRP A 200 -5.66 7.49 1.28
CA TRP A 200 -4.25 7.49 1.66
C TRP A 200 -4.07 7.05 3.12
N PHE A 201 -3.30 5.99 3.31
CA PHE A 201 -2.95 5.41 4.59
C PHE A 201 -1.47 5.61 4.88
N LEU A 202 -1.12 5.94 6.12
CA LEU A 202 0.27 5.96 6.58
C LEU A 202 0.80 4.52 6.69
N ASP A 203 1.99 4.28 6.13
CA ASP A 203 2.74 3.05 6.33
C ASP A 203 3.31 3.02 7.75
N MET A 204 2.89 2.05 8.57
CA MET A 204 3.32 1.97 9.97
C MET A 204 4.75 1.41 10.17
N ILE A 205 5.34 0.84 9.13
CA ILE A 205 6.72 0.33 9.11
C ILE A 205 7.67 1.47 8.74
N GLU A 206 7.30 2.29 7.76
CA GLU A 206 8.09 3.43 7.28
C GLU A 206 7.52 4.81 7.73
N ILE A 207 7.14 4.93 9.01
CA ILE A 207 6.49 6.14 9.56
C ILE A 207 7.39 7.36 9.73
N TYR A 208 8.70 7.22 9.61
CA TYR A 208 9.64 8.28 9.97
C TYR A 208 9.98 9.17 8.79
N TRP A 209 10.24 10.44 9.06
CA TRP A 209 10.91 11.30 8.08
C TRP A 209 12.41 11.01 8.12
N ILE A 210 13.02 10.83 6.95
CA ILE A 210 14.47 10.58 6.77
C ILE A 210 15.15 11.80 6.16
#